data_AF-D8SL14-F1
#
_entry.id   AF-D8SL14-F1
#
_cell.length_a   1.000
_cell.length_b   1.000
_cell.length_c   1.000
_cell.angle_alpha   90.00
_cell.angle_beta   90.00
_cell.angle_gamma   90.00
#
_symmetry.space_group_name_H-M   'P 1'
#
loop_
_entity.id
_entity.type
_entity.pdbx_description
1 polymer ?
#
loop_
_entity_poly.entity_id
_entity_poly.type
_entity_poly.pdbx_seq_one_letter_code
_entity_poly.pdbx_strand_id
1 'polypeptide(L)'
;MDVIDLEIGNKIYISNLDEYATNEDLQELFSEIGELKSWRVHRDKLGNSRGTAEVVFARRSDAERAKKLYNNVMLGIKRLRIEIA
;
A
#
# COMPACT_ATOMS: atom_id res chain seq x y z
N MET A 1 9.70 14.34 -23.08
CA MET A 1 8.97 13.33 -22.28
C MET A 1 10.03 12.68 -21.44
N ASP A 2 10.37 13.38 -20.36
CA ASP A 2 11.57 13.08 -19.58
C ASP A 2 11.40 11.75 -18.85
N VAL A 3 12.48 10.97 -18.87
CA VAL A 3 12.64 9.63 -18.28
C VAL A 3 12.44 9.65 -16.74
N ILE A 4 12.15 10.81 -16.15
CA ILE A 4 11.99 11.04 -14.70
C ILE A 4 10.54 10.84 -14.23
N ASP A 5 9.56 10.75 -15.16
CA ASP A 5 8.16 10.40 -14.82
C ASP A 5 7.94 8.88 -14.63
N LEU A 6 9.03 8.09 -14.57
CA LEU A 6 8.96 6.62 -14.67
C LEU A 6 8.47 5.89 -13.41
N GLU A 7 8.48 6.47 -12.21
CA GLU A 7 7.96 5.79 -10.99
C GLU A 7 7.43 6.75 -9.91
N ILE A 8 7.15 8.02 -10.23
CA ILE A 8 6.71 8.99 -9.21
C ILE A 8 5.18 8.94 -9.06
N GLY A 9 4.70 8.51 -7.90
CA GLY A 9 3.28 8.53 -7.56
C GLY A 9 2.51 7.24 -7.76
N ASN A 10 3.13 6.16 -8.24
CA ASN A 10 2.49 4.83 -8.31
C ASN A 10 2.72 3.96 -7.07
N LYS A 11 3.58 4.38 -6.15
CA LYS A 11 3.79 3.73 -4.86
C LYS A 11 2.92 4.38 -3.78
N ILE A 12 2.31 3.55 -2.95
CA ILE A 12 1.68 3.97 -1.70
C ILE A 12 2.42 3.39 -0.50
N TYR A 13 2.56 4.21 0.53
CA TYR A 13 2.94 3.78 1.87
C TYR A 13 1.70 3.71 2.75
N ILE A 14 1.58 2.60 3.46
CA ILE A 14 0.48 2.31 4.37
C ILE A 14 1.04 2.27 5.78
N SER A 15 0.43 3.01 6.70
CA SER A 15 0.76 2.95 8.14
C SER A 15 -0.49 2.75 8.98
N ASN A 16 -0.27 2.37 10.25
CA ASN A 16 -1.32 1.92 11.16
C ASN A 16 -2.05 0.66 10.67
N LEU A 17 -1.32 -0.21 9.98
CA LEU A 17 -1.79 -1.52 9.53
C LEU A 17 -1.97 -2.46 10.73
N ASP A 18 -2.89 -3.42 10.61
CA ASP A 18 -2.98 -4.51 11.58
C ASP A 18 -1.66 -5.28 11.66
N GLU A 19 -1.28 -5.71 12.86
CA GLU A 19 -0.01 -6.43 13.06
C GLU A 19 -0.05 -7.85 12.47
N TYR A 20 -1.25 -8.40 12.31
CA TYR A 20 -1.48 -9.70 11.69
C TYR A 20 -1.67 -9.63 10.18
N ALA A 21 -1.70 -8.42 9.60
CA ALA A 21 -1.81 -8.27 8.16
C ALA A 21 -0.64 -8.97 7.43
N THR A 22 -0.98 -9.65 6.34
CA THR A 22 -0.08 -10.46 5.53
C THR A 22 0.17 -9.81 4.18
N ASN A 23 1.13 -10.36 3.42
CA ASN A 23 1.35 -9.88 2.05
C ASN A 23 0.16 -10.27 1.15
N GLU A 24 -0.47 -11.40 1.44
CA GLU A 24 -1.65 -11.92 0.76
C GLU A 24 -2.85 -10.98 0.97
N ASP A 25 -3.07 -10.48 2.19
CA ASP A 25 -4.13 -9.49 2.47
C ASP A 25 -3.94 -8.21 1.65
N LEU A 26 -2.69 -7.74 1.50
CA LEU A 26 -2.38 -6.57 0.66
C LEU A 26 -2.67 -6.87 -0.81
N GLN A 27 -2.26 -8.05 -1.29
CA GLN A 27 -2.49 -8.45 -2.66
C GLN A 27 -3.98 -8.50 -2.97
N GLU A 28 -4.78 -9.16 -2.14
CA GLU A 28 -6.23 -9.26 -2.33
C GLU A 28 -6.87 -7.87 -2.35
N LEU A 29 -6.62 -7.05 -1.32
CA LEU A 29 -7.27 -5.75 -1.17
C LEU A 29 -6.91 -4.76 -2.28
N PHE A 30 -5.63 -4.69 -2.67
CA PHE A 30 -5.18 -3.68 -3.62
C PHE A 30 -5.26 -4.13 -5.08
N SER A 31 -5.34 -5.44 -5.37
CA SER A 31 -5.57 -5.93 -6.73
C SER A 31 -6.98 -5.58 -7.24
N GLU A 32 -7.94 -5.31 -6.36
CA GLU A 32 -9.26 -4.79 -6.75
C GLU A 32 -9.20 -3.38 -7.35
N ILE A 33 -8.11 -2.64 -7.10
CA ILE A 33 -7.94 -1.28 -7.59
C ILE A 33 -7.24 -1.25 -8.94
N GLY A 34 -6.20 -2.06 -9.12
CA GLY A 34 -5.39 -2.10 -10.34
C GLY A 34 -4.27 -3.12 -10.27
N GLU A 35 -3.53 -3.28 -11.37
CA GLU A 35 -2.40 -4.20 -11.47
C GLU A 35 -1.28 -3.79 -10.49
N LEU A 36 -0.83 -4.74 -9.66
CA LEU A 36 0.27 -4.54 -8.72
C LEU A 36 1.61 -4.97 -9.32
N LYS A 37 2.65 -4.16 -9.14
CA LYS A 37 4.04 -4.51 -9.46
C LYS A 37 4.80 -5.09 -8.26
N SER A 38 4.46 -4.64 -7.05
CA SER A 38 5.10 -5.07 -5.80
C SER A 38 4.18 -4.76 -4.61
N TRP A 39 4.24 -5.56 -3.55
CA TRP A 39 3.56 -5.33 -2.28
C TRP A 39 4.33 -6.01 -1.15
N ARG A 40 4.40 -5.36 0.02
CA ARG A 40 5.14 -5.90 1.16
C ARG A 40 4.70 -5.31 2.49
N VAL A 41 4.40 -6.17 3.46
CA VAL A 41 4.35 -5.81 4.88
C VAL A 41 5.77 -5.70 5.41
N HIS A 42 6.09 -4.56 6.02
CA HIS A 42 7.39 -4.36 6.65
C HIS A 42 7.46 -5.09 7.98
N ARG A 43 8.49 -5.91 8.14
CA ARG A 43 8.76 -6.68 9.35
C ARG A 43 10.11 -6.28 9.95
N ASP A 44 10.25 -6.43 11.26
CA ASP A 44 11.54 -6.30 11.94
C ASP A 44 12.45 -7.52 11.70
N LYS A 45 13.63 -7.54 12.33
CA LYS A 45 14.60 -8.65 12.17
C LYS A 45 14.12 -9.97 12.78
N LEU A 46 13.11 -9.94 13.66
CA LEU A 46 12.52 -11.10 14.31
C LEU A 46 11.26 -11.58 13.58
N GLY A 47 10.84 -10.88 12.53
CA GLY A 47 9.65 -11.21 11.73
C GLY A 47 8.36 -10.53 12.19
N ASN A 48 8.40 -9.71 13.25
CA ASN A 48 7.21 -9.00 13.73
C ASN A 48 6.82 -7.88 12.79
N SER A 49 5.52 -7.68 12.59
CA SER A 49 5.01 -6.57 11.77
C SER A 49 5.38 -5.23 12.40
N ARG A 50 5.81 -4.28 11.57
CA ARG A 50 6.03 -2.88 11.96
C ARG A 50 4.74 -2.05 11.88
N GLY A 51 3.60 -2.66 11.53
CA GLY A 51 2.34 -1.94 11.30
C GLY A 51 2.39 -1.02 10.07
N THR A 52 3.29 -1.32 9.13
CA THR A 52 3.49 -0.53 7.91
C THR A 52 3.69 -1.45 6.71
N ALA A 53 3.33 -0.97 5.52
CA ALA A 53 3.51 -1.68 4.27
C ALA A 53 3.77 -0.70 3.10
N GLU A 54 4.19 -1.25 1.98
CA GLU A 54 4.21 -0.57 0.69
C GLU A 54 3.48 -1.38 -0.37
N VAL A 55 2.87 -0.68 -1.33
CA VAL A 55 2.29 -1.26 -2.55
C VAL A 55 2.68 -0.39 -3.73
N VAL A 56 3.13 -1.00 -4.82
CA VAL A 56 3.47 -0.33 -6.07
C VAL A 56 2.49 -0.77 -7.15
N PHE A 57 1.74 0.17 -7.69
CA PHE A 57 0.82 -0.07 -8.79
C PHE A 57 1.55 0.06 -10.14
N ALA A 58 1.00 -0.60 -11.16
CA ALA A 58 1.41 -0.39 -12.54
C ALA A 58 1.09 1.03 -13.04
N ARG A 59 0.07 1.69 -12.45
CA ARG A 59 -0.37 3.04 -12.83
C ARG A 59 -0.50 3.93 -11.62
N ARG A 60 -0.06 5.18 -11.77
CA ARG A 60 -0.24 6.25 -10.77
C ARG A 60 -1.70 6.49 -10.41
N SER A 61 -2.62 6.44 -11.38
CA SER A 61 -4.06 6.61 -11.15
C SER A 61 -4.62 5.63 -10.11
N ASP A 62 -4.05 4.43 -10.06
CA ASP A 62 -4.54 3.36 -9.20
C ASP A 62 -4.05 3.58 -7.76
N ALA A 63 -2.83 4.10 -7.58
CA ALA A 63 -2.34 4.58 -6.29
C ALA A 63 -3.19 5.74 -5.73
N GLU A 64 -3.54 6.72 -6.57
CA GLU A 64 -4.42 7.82 -6.19
C GLU A 64 -5.82 7.33 -5.79
N ARG A 65 -6.36 6.36 -6.55
CA ARG A 65 -7.66 5.74 -6.24
C ARG A 65 -7.62 4.93 -4.95
N ALA A 66 -6.55 4.16 -4.71
CA ALA A 66 -6.35 3.41 -3.47
C ALA A 66 -6.30 4.35 -2.26
N LYS A 67 -5.56 5.47 -2.34
CA LYS A 67 -5.55 6.49 -1.29
C LYS A 67 -6.93 7.07 -1.06
N LYS A 68 -7.67 7.42 -2.11
CA LYS A 68 -9.02 7.98 -1.97
C LYS A 68 -9.99 7.01 -1.29
N LEU A 69 -9.90 5.71 -1.59
CA LEU A 69 -10.81 4.70 -1.08
C LEU A 69 -10.47 4.26 0.35
N TYR A 70 -9.20 4.11 0.67
CA TYR A 70 -8.78 3.43 1.90
C TYR A 70 -8.12 4.33 2.95
N ASN A 71 -7.71 5.55 2.60
CA ASN A 71 -7.14 6.46 3.60
C ASN A 71 -8.20 6.86 4.64
N ASN A 72 -7.85 6.73 5.91
CA ASN A 72 -8.72 6.93 7.08
C ASN A 72 -9.91 5.95 7.20
N VAL A 73 -9.95 4.89 6.38
CA VAL A 73 -10.96 3.84 6.52
C VAL A 73 -10.57 2.88 7.65
N MET A 74 -11.56 2.43 8.41
CA MET A 74 -11.41 1.38 9.41
C MET A 74 -11.26 0.03 8.72
N LEU A 75 -10.13 -0.64 8.93
CA LEU A 75 -9.92 -2.02 8.57
C LEU A 75 -9.75 -2.81 9.88
N GLY A 76 -10.78 -3.58 10.25
CA GLY A 76 -10.92 -4.10 11.61
C GLY A 76 -11.05 -2.96 12.63
N ILE A 77 -10.13 -2.89 13.60
CA ILE A 77 -10.12 -1.86 14.66
C ILE A 77 -9.12 -0.72 14.41
N LYS A 78 -8.38 -0.75 13.29
CA LYS A 78 -7.37 0.27 12.96
C LYS A 78 -7.81 1.13 11.78
N ARG A 79 -7.50 2.43 11.83
CA ARG A 79 -7.66 3.35 10.68
C ARG A 79 -6.40 3.36 9.84
N LEU A 80 -6.49 2.94 8.59
CA LEU A 80 -5.35 3.00 7.69
C LEU A 80 -4.97 4.45 7.40
N ARG A 81 -3.67 4.71 7.28
CA ARG A 81 -3.13 5.97 6.76
C ARG A 81 -2.35 5.68 5.50
N ILE A 82 -2.68 6.38 4.42
CA ILE A 82 -2.08 6.16 3.10
C ILE A 82 -1.43 7.44 2.59
N GLU A 83 -0.16 7.34 2.24
CA GLU A 83 0.65 8.38 1.61
C GLU A 83 1.12 7.90 0.23
N ILE A 84 1.16 8.81 -0.75
CA ILE A 84 1.70 8.53 -2.07
C ILE A 84 3.17 8.92 -2.04
N ALA A 85 4.04 8.05 -2.54
CA ALA A 85 5.48 8.26 -2.63
C ALA A 85 5.93 8.75 -4.00
#